data_AF-A0A5J4PPG1-F1
#
_entry.id   AF-A0A5J4PPG1-F1
#
_cell.length_a   1.000
_cell.length_b   1.000
_cell.length_c   1.000
_cell.angle_alpha   90.00
_cell.angle_beta   90.00
_cell.angle_gamma   90.00
#
_symmetry.space_group_name_H-M   'P 1'
#
loop_
_entity.id
_entity.type
_entity.pdbx_description
1 polymer ?
#
loop_
_entity_poly.entity_id
_entity_poly.type
_entity_poly.pdbx_seq_one_letter_code
_entity_poly.pdbx_strand_id
1 'polypeptide(L)'
;EKKIASLESERQAFVRGKSLTRYKLEGIMQTVETNTGFIARIGKDVEAFNARVQTAPDGTRLNPVKLDGLTATDPVSVGKKLNEIADKARTHGLSEPIGSLYGFTLLVKSETTVKDGFDLVQNRFFVKGESEILYNYNHGHMAAEPKTAAANFLNALDTMPALLEKYKADNEKLMKDVPTLKEVVESVWKKEDELKGLKGELTEMERKIEASLKPIEQSVGIMADIPKEEAKPFQIPDRLQAAKEVMSERFVMGRPAAGVSERKGFKI
;
A
#
# COMPACT_ATOMS: atom_id res chain seq x y z
N GLU A 1 35.42 5.82 19.37
CA GLU A 1 34.01 5.62 19.82
C GLU A 1 33.00 6.65 19.28
N LYS A 2 32.78 7.83 19.88
CA LYS A 2 31.64 8.73 19.54
C LYS A 2 31.42 8.98 18.03
N LYS A 3 32.49 9.22 17.27
CA LYS A 3 32.46 9.42 15.81
C LYS A 3 32.03 8.14 15.05
N ILE A 4 32.42 6.95 15.51
CA ILE A 4 32.00 5.66 14.95
C ILE A 4 30.49 5.50 15.14
N ALA A 5 29.98 5.70 16.36
CA ALA A 5 28.54 5.60 16.63
C ALA A 5 27.69 6.58 15.79
N SER A 6 28.20 7.80 15.57
CA SER A 6 27.57 8.78 14.66
C SER A 6 27.54 8.30 13.21
N LEU A 7 28.65 7.74 12.71
CA LEU A 7 28.75 7.19 11.36
C LEU A 7 27.90 5.92 11.17
N GLU A 8 27.79 5.06 12.18
CA GLU A 8 26.91 3.89 12.15
C GLU A 8 25.43 4.28 12.09
N SER A 9 25.03 5.30 12.86
CA SER A 9 23.68 5.86 12.80
C SER A 9 23.38 6.47 11.43
N GLU A 10 24.33 7.21 10.85
CA GLU A 10 24.24 7.76 9.49
C GLU A 10 24.08 6.64 8.44
N ARG A 11 24.92 5.60 8.50
CA ARG A 11 24.82 4.43 7.62
C ARG A 11 23.48 3.71 7.78
N GLN A 12 23.00 3.52 9.00
CA GLN A 12 21.70 2.88 9.26
C GLN A 12 20.53 3.73 8.75
N ALA A 13 20.62 5.06 8.83
CA ALA A 13 19.64 5.97 8.23
C ALA A 13 19.68 5.88 6.69
N PHE A 14 20.86 5.88 6.08
CA PHE A 14 21.05 5.70 4.64
C PHE A 14 20.45 4.38 4.13
N VAL A 15 20.77 3.25 4.78
CA VAL A 15 20.23 1.93 4.40
C VAL A 15 18.71 1.88 4.53
N ARG A 16 18.13 2.48 5.58
CA ARG A 16 16.67 2.60 5.73
C ARG A 16 16.04 3.43 4.63
N GLY A 17 16.58 4.62 4.34
CA GLY A 17 16.11 5.47 3.25
C GLY A 17 16.16 4.76 1.90
N LYS A 18 17.30 4.14 1.58
CA LYS A 18 17.51 3.35 0.36
C LYS A 18 16.47 2.23 0.18
N SER A 19 16.11 1.53 1.26
CA SER A 19 15.09 0.48 1.21
C SER A 19 13.67 1.03 1.05
N LEU A 20 13.32 2.17 1.67
CA LEU A 20 12.04 2.85 1.42
C LEU A 20 11.90 3.28 -0.04
N THR A 21 12.97 3.84 -0.63
CA THR A 21 13.00 4.21 -2.05
C THR A 21 12.84 2.99 -2.96
N ARG A 22 13.45 1.85 -2.60
CA ARG A 22 13.28 0.60 -3.34
C ARG A 22 11.82 0.14 -3.36
N TYR A 23 11.15 0.11 -2.21
CA TYR A 23 9.72 -0.25 -2.15
C TYR A 23 8.84 0.73 -2.95
N LYS A 24 9.14 2.04 -2.95
CA LYS A 24 8.44 3.01 -3.81
C LYS A 24 8.65 2.70 -5.30
N LEU A 25 9.89 2.39 -5.71
CA LEU A 25 10.22 2.04 -7.08
C LEU A 25 9.53 0.74 -7.53
N GLU A 26 9.57 -0.31 -6.70
CA GLU A 26 8.89 -1.58 -6.95
C GLU A 26 7.37 -1.40 -7.12
N GLY A 27 6.73 -0.63 -6.23
CA GLY A 27 5.30 -0.31 -6.34
C GLY A 27 4.94 0.47 -7.61
N ILE A 28 5.80 1.42 -8.02
CA ILE A 28 5.65 2.15 -9.29
C ILE A 28 5.76 1.18 -10.47
N MET A 29 6.78 0.33 -10.51
CA MET A 29 6.97 -0.64 -11.59
C MET A 29 5.78 -1.61 -11.70
N GLN A 30 5.27 -2.12 -10.58
CA GLN A 30 4.10 -3.00 -10.56
C GLN A 30 2.83 -2.30 -11.07
N THR A 31 2.69 -1.01 -10.78
CA THR A 31 1.55 -0.19 -11.27
C THR A 31 1.68 0.05 -12.77
N VAL A 32 2.88 0.38 -13.25
CA VAL A 32 3.16 0.58 -14.68
C VAL A 32 2.93 -0.69 -15.49
N GLU A 33 3.34 -1.86 -14.99
CA GLU A 33 3.06 -3.17 -15.60
C GLU A 33 1.55 -3.42 -15.69
N THR A 34 0.83 -3.26 -14.58
CA THR A 34 -0.64 -3.44 -14.52
C THR A 34 -1.36 -2.53 -15.53
N ASN A 35 -1.00 -1.25 -15.55
CA ASN A 35 -1.52 -0.27 -16.49
C ASN A 35 -1.16 -0.61 -17.95
N THR A 36 0.03 -1.14 -18.21
CA THR A 36 0.44 -1.58 -19.56
C THR A 36 -0.44 -2.72 -20.06
N GLY A 37 -0.80 -3.67 -19.17
CA GLY A 37 -1.80 -4.70 -19.46
C GLY A 37 -3.17 -4.13 -19.80
N PHE A 38 -3.63 -3.09 -19.09
CA PHE A 38 -4.87 -2.38 -19.44
C PHE A 38 -4.77 -1.63 -20.77
N ILE A 39 -3.67 -0.91 -21.04
CA ILE A 39 -3.44 -0.18 -22.29
C ILE A 39 -3.53 -1.14 -23.50
N ALA A 40 -2.89 -2.31 -23.44
CA ALA A 40 -2.95 -3.29 -24.52
C ALA A 40 -4.37 -3.84 -24.75
N ARG A 41 -5.08 -4.19 -23.67
CA ARG A 41 -6.45 -4.73 -23.71
C ARG A 41 -7.46 -3.70 -24.22
N ILE A 42 -7.43 -2.47 -23.69
CA ILE A 42 -8.32 -1.39 -24.14
C ILE A 42 -7.99 -0.99 -25.58
N GLY A 43 -6.71 -0.94 -25.96
CA GLY A 43 -6.29 -0.69 -27.34
C GLY A 43 -6.90 -1.67 -28.33
N LYS A 44 -6.82 -2.98 -28.04
CA LYS A 44 -7.46 -4.03 -28.85
C LYS A 44 -8.97 -3.85 -28.93
N ASP A 45 -9.65 -3.53 -27.82
CA ASP A 45 -11.11 -3.33 -27.81
C ASP A 45 -11.52 -2.07 -28.61
N VAL A 46 -10.73 -0.99 -28.57
CA VAL A 46 -10.90 0.21 -29.41
C VAL A 46 -10.73 -0.11 -30.89
N GLU A 47 -9.69 -0.86 -31.26
CA GLU A 47 -9.47 -1.32 -32.64
C GLU A 47 -10.63 -2.19 -33.14
N ALA A 48 -11.08 -3.16 -32.33
CA ALA A 48 -12.19 -4.04 -32.66
C ALA A 48 -13.52 -3.26 -32.83
N PHE A 49 -13.75 -2.22 -32.04
CA PHE A 49 -14.91 -1.34 -32.20
C PHE A 49 -14.82 -0.49 -33.47
N ASN A 50 -13.68 0.16 -33.70
CA ASN A 50 -13.46 1.00 -34.89
C ASN A 50 -13.55 0.20 -36.20
N ALA A 51 -13.18 -1.09 -36.19
CA ALA A 51 -13.31 -1.98 -37.34
C ALA A 51 -14.75 -2.44 -37.63
N ARG A 52 -15.70 -2.23 -36.70
CA ARG A 52 -17.08 -2.77 -36.78
C ARG A 52 -18.18 -1.71 -36.72
N VAL A 53 -17.85 -0.53 -36.20
CA VAL A 53 -18.79 0.59 -36.07
C VAL A 53 -19.33 1.00 -37.44
N GLN A 54 -20.64 1.24 -37.52
CA GLN A 54 -21.32 1.61 -38.75
C GLN A 54 -21.75 3.07 -38.67
N THR A 55 -21.57 3.81 -39.76
CA THR A 55 -22.01 5.20 -39.91
C THR A 55 -23.07 5.32 -40.99
N ALA A 56 -24.05 6.18 -40.76
CA ALA A 56 -24.97 6.65 -41.78
C ALA A 56 -24.26 7.62 -42.75
N PRO A 57 -24.86 7.92 -43.92
CA PRO A 57 -24.26 8.82 -44.92
C PRO A 57 -24.00 10.25 -44.45
N ASP A 58 -24.65 10.70 -43.37
CA ASP A 58 -24.46 11.99 -42.70
C ASP A 58 -23.29 11.98 -41.69
N GLY A 59 -22.62 10.84 -41.50
CA GLY A 59 -21.57 10.64 -40.50
C GLY A 59 -22.08 10.23 -39.12
N THR A 60 -23.39 10.18 -38.88
CA THR A 60 -23.97 9.75 -37.61
C THR A 60 -23.68 8.26 -37.39
N ARG A 61 -23.15 7.88 -36.22
CA ARG A 61 -22.96 6.46 -35.89
C ARG A 61 -24.30 5.78 -35.65
N LEU A 62 -24.50 4.65 -36.30
CA LEU A 62 -25.66 3.81 -36.10
C LEU A 62 -25.61 3.17 -34.70
N ASN A 63 -26.78 2.79 -34.19
CA ASN A 63 -26.91 2.11 -32.91
C ASN A 63 -27.69 0.78 -33.07
N PRO A 64 -27.15 -0.22 -33.80
CA PRO A 64 -27.82 -1.49 -34.07
C PRO A 64 -27.76 -2.44 -32.87
N VAL A 65 -28.25 -1.98 -31.71
CA VAL A 65 -28.39 -2.78 -30.49
C VAL A 65 -29.37 -3.92 -30.75
N LYS A 66 -28.96 -5.14 -30.40
CA LYS A 66 -29.82 -6.33 -30.38
C LYS A 66 -29.99 -6.73 -28.93
N LEU A 67 -31.23 -6.86 -28.46
CA LEU A 67 -31.54 -7.35 -27.11
C LEU A 67 -32.24 -8.70 -27.18
N ASP A 68 -31.94 -9.56 -26.22
CA ASP A 68 -32.49 -10.91 -26.19
C ASP A 68 -34.00 -10.88 -25.98
N GLY A 69 -34.74 -11.58 -26.84
CA GLY A 69 -36.20 -11.56 -26.86
C GLY A 69 -36.85 -10.28 -27.41
N LEU A 70 -36.09 -9.36 -28.04
CA LEU A 70 -36.63 -8.16 -28.68
C LEU A 70 -36.34 -8.13 -30.19
N THR A 71 -37.39 -8.23 -31.01
CA THR A 71 -37.28 -8.12 -32.49
C THR A 71 -37.21 -6.67 -32.97
N ALA A 72 -37.75 -5.70 -32.21
CA ALA A 72 -37.78 -4.30 -32.59
C ALA A 72 -36.41 -3.63 -32.40
N THR A 73 -35.92 -2.95 -33.44
CA THR A 73 -34.61 -2.28 -33.46
C THR A 73 -34.71 -0.75 -33.38
N ASP A 74 -35.90 -0.18 -33.20
CA ASP A 74 -36.06 1.26 -33.04
C ASP A 74 -35.58 1.72 -31.65
N PRO A 75 -34.99 2.93 -31.52
CA PRO A 75 -34.45 3.40 -30.24
C PRO A 75 -35.47 3.47 -29.10
N VAL A 76 -36.76 3.68 -29.37
CA VAL A 76 -37.77 3.81 -28.31
C VAL A 76 -38.13 2.44 -27.74
N SER A 77 -38.29 1.41 -28.58
CA SER A 77 -38.55 0.04 -28.13
C SER A 77 -37.34 -0.56 -27.41
N VAL A 78 -36.13 -0.36 -27.95
CA VAL A 78 -34.87 -0.79 -27.31
C VAL A 78 -34.73 -0.13 -25.93
N GLY A 79 -34.93 1.19 -25.85
CA GLY A 79 -34.88 1.94 -24.60
C GLY A 79 -35.86 1.43 -23.55
N LYS A 80 -37.14 1.27 -23.92
CA LYS A 80 -38.19 0.73 -23.04
C LYS A 80 -37.83 -0.67 -22.51
N LYS A 81 -37.23 -1.52 -23.35
CA LYS A 81 -36.78 -2.85 -22.91
C LYS A 81 -35.62 -2.76 -21.91
N LEU A 82 -34.70 -1.82 -22.10
CA LEU A 82 -33.62 -1.57 -21.13
C LEU A 82 -34.14 -0.99 -19.81
N ASN A 83 -35.17 -0.14 -19.83
CA ASN A 83 -35.86 0.31 -18.62
C ASN A 83 -36.53 -0.87 -17.90
N GLU A 84 -37.24 -1.74 -18.61
CA GLU A 84 -37.82 -2.95 -18.01
C GLU A 84 -36.74 -3.84 -17.36
N ILE A 85 -35.61 -4.06 -18.02
CA ILE A 85 -34.49 -4.83 -17.47
C ILE A 85 -33.91 -4.12 -16.23
N ALA A 86 -33.79 -2.78 -16.26
CA ALA A 86 -33.27 -1.99 -15.15
C ALA A 86 -34.14 -2.13 -13.88
N ASP A 87 -35.46 -2.18 -14.04
CA ASP A 87 -36.40 -2.35 -12.93
C ASP A 87 -36.46 -3.80 -12.43
N LYS A 88 -36.48 -4.77 -13.36
CA LYS A 88 -36.87 -6.17 -13.07
C LYS A 88 -35.73 -7.17 -12.94
N ALA A 89 -34.54 -6.95 -13.52
CA ALA A 89 -33.47 -7.94 -13.47
C ALA A 89 -32.98 -8.20 -12.03
N ARG A 90 -32.70 -9.46 -11.69
CA ARG A 90 -32.26 -9.92 -10.37
C ARG A 90 -31.18 -10.99 -10.53
N THR A 91 -29.97 -10.56 -10.87
CA THR A 91 -28.84 -11.45 -11.24
C THR A 91 -28.01 -11.94 -10.05
N HIS A 92 -28.42 -11.58 -8.83
CA HIS A 92 -27.75 -11.94 -7.57
C HIS A 92 -26.24 -11.62 -7.53
N GLY A 93 -25.82 -10.53 -8.19
CA GLY A 93 -24.43 -10.08 -8.23
C GLY A 93 -23.59 -10.67 -9.37
N LEU A 94 -24.11 -11.64 -10.12
CA LEU A 94 -23.49 -12.17 -11.33
C LEU A 94 -23.81 -11.26 -12.53
N SER A 95 -22.96 -11.27 -13.56
CA SER A 95 -23.23 -10.53 -14.80
C SER A 95 -23.90 -11.45 -15.82
N GLU A 96 -25.10 -11.08 -16.27
CA GLU A 96 -25.91 -11.85 -17.22
C GLU A 96 -25.92 -11.18 -18.60
N PRO A 97 -25.78 -11.95 -19.70
CA PRO A 97 -25.95 -11.42 -21.05
C PRO A 97 -27.40 -11.06 -21.34
N ILE A 98 -27.59 -9.93 -22.04
CA ILE A 98 -28.91 -9.41 -22.43
C ILE A 98 -28.97 -8.99 -23.91
N GLY A 99 -27.89 -9.20 -24.67
CA GLY A 99 -27.82 -8.81 -26.08
C GLY A 99 -26.41 -8.54 -26.59
N SER A 100 -26.33 -7.84 -27.73
CA SER A 100 -25.07 -7.46 -28.39
C SER A 100 -25.14 -6.10 -29.11
N LEU A 101 -23.98 -5.45 -29.24
CA LEU A 101 -23.77 -4.27 -30.08
C LEU A 101 -22.39 -4.39 -30.74
N TYR A 102 -22.30 -4.31 -32.08
CA TYR A 102 -21.05 -4.44 -32.84
C TYR A 102 -20.19 -5.69 -32.50
N GLY A 103 -20.85 -6.79 -32.10
CA GLY A 103 -20.19 -8.03 -31.68
C GLY A 103 -19.74 -8.07 -30.22
N PHE A 104 -19.83 -6.96 -29.49
CA PHE A 104 -19.60 -6.91 -28.04
C PHE A 104 -20.84 -7.38 -27.29
N THR A 105 -20.66 -8.16 -26.22
CA THR A 105 -21.75 -8.64 -25.37
C THR A 105 -22.25 -7.52 -24.46
N LEU A 106 -23.57 -7.35 -24.39
CA LEU A 106 -24.23 -6.45 -23.46
C LEU A 106 -24.60 -7.23 -22.18
N LEU A 107 -24.26 -6.68 -21.02
CA LEU A 107 -24.46 -7.34 -19.73
C LEU A 107 -25.31 -6.48 -18.79
N VAL A 108 -26.08 -7.14 -17.92
CA VAL A 108 -26.69 -6.55 -16.72
C VAL A 108 -26.17 -7.25 -15.46
N LYS A 109 -26.03 -6.51 -14.37
CA LYS A 109 -25.69 -7.02 -13.04
C LYS A 109 -26.50 -6.29 -11.97
N SER A 110 -27.17 -7.03 -11.11
CA SER A 110 -27.82 -6.47 -9.92
C SER A 110 -26.81 -6.24 -8.80
N GLU A 111 -26.82 -5.05 -8.22
CA GLU A 111 -26.05 -4.67 -7.04
C GLU A 111 -27.02 -4.31 -5.92
N THR A 112 -26.93 -5.02 -4.80
CA THR A 112 -27.71 -4.72 -3.59
C THR A 112 -26.89 -3.82 -2.68
N THR A 113 -27.47 -2.72 -2.25
CA THR A 113 -26.91 -1.81 -1.25
C THR A 113 -27.91 -1.62 -0.12
N VAL A 114 -27.45 -1.62 1.13
CA VAL A 114 -28.34 -1.34 2.26
C VAL A 114 -28.44 0.17 2.45
N LYS A 115 -29.66 0.71 2.37
CA LYS A 115 -29.95 2.12 2.64
C LYS A 115 -31.11 2.21 3.63
N ASP A 116 -30.91 2.97 4.71
CA ASP A 116 -31.91 3.21 5.76
C ASP A 116 -32.48 1.91 6.40
N GLY A 117 -31.70 0.83 6.38
CA GLY A 117 -32.10 -0.50 6.85
C GLY A 117 -32.82 -1.38 5.82
N PHE A 118 -32.99 -0.91 4.59
CA PHE A 118 -33.64 -1.63 3.49
C PHE A 118 -32.66 -1.99 2.38
N ASP A 119 -32.87 -3.16 1.75
CA ASP A 119 -32.11 -3.59 0.58
C ASP A 119 -32.58 -2.84 -0.68
N LEU A 120 -31.74 -1.94 -1.19
CA LEU A 120 -31.91 -1.28 -2.47
C LEU A 120 -31.14 -2.04 -3.55
N VAL A 121 -31.86 -2.76 -4.40
CA VAL A 121 -31.30 -3.42 -5.60
C VAL A 121 -31.28 -2.42 -6.75
N GLN A 122 -30.10 -2.21 -7.35
CA GLN A 122 -29.90 -1.42 -8.56
C GLN A 122 -29.26 -2.26 -9.65
N ASN A 123 -29.75 -2.14 -10.89
CA ASN A 123 -29.15 -2.83 -12.03
C ASN A 123 -28.12 -1.94 -12.73
N ARG A 124 -26.94 -2.51 -12.95
CA ARG A 124 -25.80 -1.92 -13.68
C ARG A 124 -25.67 -2.54 -15.05
N PHE A 125 -25.43 -1.71 -16.05
CA PHE A 125 -25.28 -2.13 -17.44
C PHE A 125 -23.86 -1.95 -17.94
N PHE A 126 -23.33 -2.97 -18.63
CA PHE A 126 -21.97 -2.99 -19.15
C PHE A 126 -21.92 -3.45 -20.61
N VAL A 127 -20.87 -3.02 -21.31
CA VAL A 127 -20.42 -3.61 -22.57
C VAL A 127 -19.14 -4.40 -22.28
N LYS A 128 -19.12 -5.68 -22.64
CA LYS A 128 -17.97 -6.56 -22.47
C LYS A 128 -17.06 -6.47 -23.70
N GLY A 129 -15.86 -5.91 -23.51
CA GLY A 129 -14.76 -5.93 -24.48
C GLY A 129 -14.30 -7.35 -24.81
N GLU A 130 -13.72 -7.55 -26.00
CA GLU A 130 -13.11 -8.83 -26.39
C GLU A 130 -11.92 -9.20 -25.49
N SER A 131 -11.33 -8.20 -24.86
CA SER A 131 -10.26 -8.32 -23.89
C SER A 131 -10.78 -8.48 -22.46
N GLU A 132 -12.05 -8.87 -22.27
CA GLU A 132 -12.72 -9.11 -20.98
C GLU A 132 -12.82 -7.86 -20.07
N ILE A 133 -12.78 -6.65 -20.63
CA ILE A 133 -12.99 -5.39 -19.88
C ILE A 133 -14.47 -5.03 -19.88
N LEU A 134 -14.99 -4.55 -18.74
CA LEU A 134 -16.39 -4.12 -18.60
C LEU A 134 -16.49 -2.60 -18.67
N TYR A 135 -16.87 -2.09 -19.83
CA TYR A 135 -17.12 -0.66 -20.06
C TYR A 135 -18.54 -0.29 -19.63
N ASN A 136 -18.73 0.91 -19.10
CA ASN A 136 -20.05 1.42 -18.73
C ASN A 136 -20.12 2.94 -18.98
N TYR A 137 -21.35 3.44 -19.06
CA TYR A 137 -21.66 4.86 -19.07
C TYR A 137 -22.49 5.20 -17.84
N ASN A 138 -22.35 6.41 -17.28
CA ASN A 138 -23.07 6.86 -16.09
C ASN A 138 -23.03 5.86 -14.90
N HIS A 139 -21.86 5.29 -14.62
CA HIS A 139 -21.68 4.23 -13.61
C HIS A 139 -22.55 2.98 -13.86
N GLY A 140 -22.93 2.72 -15.11
CA GLY A 140 -23.85 1.64 -15.49
C GLY A 140 -25.33 1.92 -15.22
N HIS A 141 -25.72 3.13 -14.80
CA HIS A 141 -27.14 3.49 -14.63
C HIS A 141 -27.83 3.75 -15.96
N MET A 142 -28.93 3.05 -16.22
CA MET A 142 -29.80 3.31 -17.37
C MET A 142 -30.61 4.60 -17.17
N ALA A 143 -30.74 5.42 -18.21
CA ALA A 143 -31.58 6.62 -18.19
C ALA A 143 -33.08 6.23 -18.23
N ALA A 144 -33.95 7.02 -17.57
CA ALA A 144 -35.39 6.75 -17.57
C ALA A 144 -36.10 7.11 -18.89
N GLU A 145 -35.51 7.99 -19.71
CA GLU A 145 -36.03 8.34 -21.03
C GLU A 145 -35.55 7.30 -22.08
N PRO A 146 -36.46 6.65 -22.84
CA PRO A 146 -36.09 5.53 -23.70
C PRO A 146 -35.04 5.82 -24.78
N LYS A 147 -35.09 6.95 -25.48
CA LYS A 147 -34.09 7.23 -26.55
C LYS A 147 -32.68 7.37 -25.97
N THR A 148 -32.59 8.01 -24.81
CA THR A 148 -31.35 8.15 -24.03
C THR A 148 -30.87 6.81 -23.49
N ALA A 149 -31.79 5.96 -23.01
CA ALA A 149 -31.48 4.61 -22.56
C ALA A 149 -30.88 3.75 -23.69
N ALA A 150 -31.46 3.80 -24.90
CA ALA A 150 -30.94 3.05 -26.05
C ALA A 150 -29.51 3.45 -26.45
N ALA A 151 -29.13 4.71 -26.26
CA ALA A 151 -27.78 5.20 -26.55
C ALA A 151 -26.71 4.76 -25.52
N ASN A 152 -27.11 4.23 -24.35
CA ASN A 152 -26.22 3.98 -23.22
C ASN A 152 -25.00 3.11 -23.55
N PHE A 153 -25.15 2.07 -24.37
CA PHE A 153 -24.04 1.18 -24.73
C PHE A 153 -23.08 1.77 -25.75
N LEU A 154 -23.57 2.61 -26.67
CA LEU A 154 -22.71 3.36 -27.57
C LEU A 154 -21.88 4.39 -26.78
N ASN A 155 -22.51 5.10 -25.85
CA ASN A 155 -21.84 6.01 -24.93
C ASN A 155 -20.83 5.29 -24.01
N ALA A 156 -21.07 4.01 -23.68
CA ALA A 156 -20.11 3.20 -22.90
C ALA A 156 -18.87 2.85 -23.73
N LEU A 157 -19.04 2.48 -25.01
CA LEU A 157 -17.94 2.25 -25.95
C LEU A 157 -17.13 3.55 -26.21
N ASP A 158 -17.78 4.72 -26.16
CA ASP A 158 -17.10 6.02 -26.26
C ASP A 158 -16.16 6.34 -25.09
N THR A 159 -16.28 5.65 -23.96
CA THR A 159 -15.36 5.82 -22.84
C THR A 159 -13.99 5.19 -23.10
N MET A 160 -13.89 4.22 -24.03
CA MET A 160 -12.67 3.43 -24.22
C MET A 160 -11.45 4.27 -24.63
N PRO A 161 -11.51 5.22 -25.59
CA PRO A 161 -10.35 6.03 -25.95
C PRO A 161 -9.90 6.95 -24.81
N ALA A 162 -10.84 7.57 -24.08
CA ALA A 162 -10.52 8.41 -22.93
C ALA A 162 -9.88 7.61 -21.78
N LEU A 163 -10.35 6.37 -21.56
CA LEU A 163 -9.77 5.46 -20.57
C LEU A 163 -8.36 4.97 -20.98
N LEU A 164 -8.16 4.69 -22.27
CA LEU A 164 -6.85 4.34 -22.83
C LEU A 164 -5.82 5.46 -22.62
N GLU A 165 -6.17 6.70 -23.00
CA GLU A 165 -5.28 7.85 -22.81
C GLU A 165 -5.03 8.16 -21.34
N LYS A 166 -6.01 7.96 -20.46
CA LYS A 166 -5.80 8.06 -19.00
C LYS A 166 -4.69 7.11 -18.54
N TYR A 167 -4.76 5.82 -18.86
CA TYR A 167 -3.74 4.85 -18.43
C TYR A 167 -2.36 5.14 -19.03
N LYS A 168 -2.28 5.62 -20.27
CA LYS A 168 -1.02 6.09 -20.89
C LYS A 168 -0.43 7.27 -20.12
N ALA A 169 -1.24 8.30 -19.82
CA ALA A 169 -0.81 9.49 -19.09
C ALA A 169 -0.41 9.17 -17.63
N ASP A 170 -1.13 8.29 -16.95
CA ASP A 170 -0.78 7.79 -15.62
C ASP A 170 0.59 7.07 -15.65
N ASN A 171 0.86 6.25 -16.67
CA ASN A 171 2.17 5.63 -16.86
C ASN A 171 3.28 6.64 -17.17
N GLU A 172 3.06 7.61 -18.05
CA GLU A 172 4.04 8.67 -18.33
C GLU A 172 4.39 9.46 -17.06
N LYS A 173 3.39 9.77 -16.23
CA LYS A 173 3.57 10.45 -14.94
C LYS A 173 4.37 9.60 -13.96
N LEU A 174 4.05 8.31 -13.82
CA LEU A 174 4.77 7.38 -12.95
C LEU A 174 6.23 7.19 -13.37
N MET A 175 6.50 7.10 -14.68
CA MET A 175 7.84 6.88 -15.22
C MET A 175 8.79 8.07 -15.05
N LYS A 176 8.28 9.30 -14.83
CA LYS A 176 9.11 10.49 -14.57
C LYS A 176 9.92 10.40 -13.26
N ASP A 177 9.40 9.73 -12.24
CA ASP A 177 10.10 9.52 -10.96
C ASP A 177 11.16 8.41 -11.04
N VAL A 178 11.01 7.46 -11.98
CA VAL A 178 11.79 6.20 -12.01
C VAL A 178 13.31 6.41 -12.10
N PRO A 179 13.88 7.31 -12.93
CA PRO A 179 15.32 7.53 -13.00
C PRO A 179 15.92 7.97 -11.66
N THR A 180 15.31 8.96 -11.00
CA THR A 180 15.75 9.48 -9.70
C THR A 180 15.64 8.44 -8.59
N LEU A 181 14.57 7.64 -8.60
CA LEU A 181 14.40 6.56 -7.62
C LEU A 181 15.44 5.44 -7.83
N LYS A 182 15.77 5.10 -9.09
CA LYS A 182 16.84 4.16 -9.42
C LYS A 182 18.21 4.65 -8.96
N GLU A 183 18.56 5.90 -9.23
CA GLU A 183 19.84 6.50 -8.80
C GLU A 183 20.03 6.36 -7.27
N VAL A 184 19.00 6.66 -6.49
CA VAL A 184 19.03 6.50 -5.02
C VAL A 184 19.12 5.02 -4.61
N VAL A 185 18.43 4.11 -5.30
CA VAL A 185 18.49 2.64 -5.06
C VAL A 185 19.80 2.00 -5.53
N GLU A 186 20.55 2.65 -6.40
CA GLU A 186 21.88 2.21 -6.83
C GLU A 186 23.00 2.87 -5.99
N SER A 187 22.76 4.06 -5.45
CA SER A 187 23.72 4.84 -4.65
C SER A 187 24.39 4.07 -3.49
N VAL A 188 25.66 4.38 -3.21
CA VAL A 188 26.44 3.78 -2.12
C VAL A 188 26.77 4.82 -1.04
N TRP A 189 26.84 4.37 0.22
CA TRP A 189 27.20 5.25 1.33
C TRP A 189 28.71 5.55 1.31
N LYS A 190 29.07 6.81 1.05
CA LYS A 190 30.44 7.21 0.68
C LYS A 190 31.49 7.15 1.81
N LYS A 191 31.08 6.86 3.05
CA LYS A 191 31.95 6.84 4.25
C LYS A 191 32.23 5.44 4.79
N GLU A 192 31.99 4.40 3.99
CA GLU A 192 32.24 3.01 4.39
C GLU A 192 33.70 2.80 4.79
N ASP A 193 34.65 3.33 4.03
CA ASP A 193 36.09 3.25 4.32
C ASP A 193 36.51 4.09 5.53
N GLU A 194 35.94 5.29 5.72
CA GLU A 194 36.15 6.12 6.93
C GLU A 194 35.71 5.37 8.19
N LEU A 195 34.52 4.77 8.16
CA LEU A 195 33.99 3.97 9.26
C LEU A 195 34.85 2.72 9.52
N LYS A 196 35.32 2.05 8.47
CA LYS A 196 36.17 0.86 8.58
C LYS A 196 37.54 1.19 9.18
N GLY A 197 38.17 2.29 8.76
CA GLY A 197 39.43 2.78 9.30
C GLY A 197 39.33 3.09 10.79
N LEU A 198 38.36 3.93 11.18
CA LEU A 198 38.14 4.31 12.59
C LEU A 198 37.83 3.12 13.50
N LYS A 199 37.14 2.08 13.00
CA LYS A 199 36.94 0.82 13.75
C LYS A 199 38.26 0.05 13.93
N GLY A 200 39.09 -0.04 12.90
CA GLY A 200 40.41 -0.67 12.99
C GLY A 200 41.31 0.03 14.02
N GLU A 201 41.37 1.37 13.99
CA GLU A 201 42.11 2.18 14.95
C GLU A 201 41.63 1.95 16.40
N LEU A 202 40.31 1.86 16.62
CA LEU A 202 39.74 1.58 17.94
C LEU A 202 40.18 0.19 18.44
N THR A 203 40.04 -0.86 17.63
CA THR A 203 40.44 -2.22 18.02
C THR A 203 41.96 -2.35 18.24
N GLU A 204 42.78 -1.62 17.49
CA GLU A 204 44.22 -1.59 17.76
C GLU A 204 44.55 -0.89 19.09
N MET A 205 43.83 0.20 19.41
CA MET A 205 43.95 0.90 20.69
C MET A 205 43.49 0.04 21.86
N GLU A 206 42.35 -0.63 21.76
CA GLU A 206 41.84 -1.60 22.75
C GLU A 206 42.88 -2.70 23.02
N ARG A 207 43.45 -3.31 21.97
CA ARG A 207 44.50 -4.33 22.10
C ARG A 207 45.77 -3.79 22.77
N LYS A 208 46.17 -2.55 22.49
CA LYS A 208 47.31 -1.89 23.13
C LYS A 208 47.04 -1.65 24.62
N ILE A 209 45.84 -1.21 24.98
CA ILE A 209 45.41 -1.03 26.37
C ILE A 209 45.45 -2.37 27.12
N GLU A 210 44.83 -3.42 26.57
CA GLU A 210 44.83 -4.77 27.18
C GLU A 210 46.26 -5.30 27.38
N ALA A 211 47.12 -5.13 26.39
CA ALA A 211 48.53 -5.50 26.49
C ALA A 211 49.31 -4.68 27.55
N SER A 212 48.93 -3.42 27.79
CA SER A 212 49.54 -2.57 28.82
C SER A 212 49.04 -2.82 30.24
N LEU A 213 47.89 -3.48 30.39
CA LEU A 213 47.30 -3.83 31.70
C LEU A 213 47.83 -5.16 32.24
N LYS A 214 48.12 -6.14 31.36
CA LYS A 214 48.65 -7.47 31.73
C LYS A 214 49.92 -7.45 32.62
N PRO A 215 50.87 -6.49 32.49
CA PRO A 215 52.01 -6.39 33.41
C PRO A 215 51.67 -5.91 34.84
N ILE A 216 50.49 -5.33 35.06
CA ILE A 216 50.12 -4.72 36.35
C ILE A 216 49.48 -5.74 37.31
N GLU A 217 48.80 -6.77 36.80
CA GLU A 217 48.22 -7.85 37.62
C GLU A 217 49.30 -8.64 38.39
N GLN A 218 50.55 -8.63 37.92
CA GLN A 218 51.67 -9.32 38.57
C GLN A 218 52.31 -8.53 39.73
N SER A 219 52.05 -7.21 39.88
CA SER A 219 52.68 -6.39 40.93
C SER A 219 51.83 -6.21 42.19
N VAL A 220 50.52 -6.45 42.12
CA VAL A 220 49.61 -6.36 43.29
C VAL A 220 49.75 -7.58 44.22
N GLY A 221 50.40 -8.65 43.77
CA GLY A 221 50.58 -9.90 44.52
C GLY A 221 51.71 -9.92 45.56
N ILE A 222 52.48 -8.84 45.76
CA ILE A 222 53.70 -8.84 46.61
C ILE A 222 53.70 -7.70 47.64
N MET A 223 52.69 -7.66 48.51
CA MET A 223 52.79 -7.07 49.85
C MET A 223 51.94 -7.87 50.85
N ALA A 224 52.43 -9.05 51.21
CA ALA A 224 51.82 -9.90 52.23
C ALA A 224 52.88 -10.67 53.03
N ASP A 225 53.55 -9.99 53.97
CA ASP A 225 54.04 -10.63 55.20
C ASP A 225 54.29 -9.60 56.33
N ILE A 226 54.49 -10.09 57.57
CA ILE A 226 54.73 -9.36 58.84
C ILE A 226 53.41 -8.90 59.54
N PRO A 227 53.16 -9.27 60.82
CA PRO A 227 52.47 -10.54 61.10
C PRO A 227 51.23 -10.36 62.01
N LYS A 228 50.54 -11.48 62.31
CA LYS A 228 49.42 -11.51 63.27
C LYS A 228 49.89 -11.42 64.72
N GLU A 229 49.30 -10.52 65.49
CA GLU A 229 49.34 -10.51 66.96
C GLU A 229 47.90 -10.45 67.53
N GLU A 230 47.70 -10.91 68.77
CA GLU A 230 46.40 -11.40 69.25
C GLU A 230 45.45 -10.36 69.90
N ALA A 231 44.21 -10.80 70.06
CA ALA A 231 43.01 -10.07 70.48
C ALA A 231 43.07 -9.23 71.77
N LYS A 232 42.30 -8.13 71.81
CA LYS A 232 41.11 -7.97 72.70
C LYS A 232 40.24 -6.72 72.38
N PRO A 233 38.95 -6.67 72.80
CA PRO A 233 38.02 -5.60 72.45
C PRO A 233 37.72 -4.60 73.60
N PHE A 234 37.56 -3.30 73.29
CA PHE A 234 36.74 -2.37 74.10
C PHE A 234 36.27 -1.12 73.32
N GLN A 235 35.50 -0.23 73.98
CA GLN A 235 34.42 0.58 73.39
C GLN A 235 34.57 2.12 73.41
N ILE A 236 33.93 2.77 72.40
CA ILE A 236 33.07 4.00 72.37
C ILE A 236 33.61 5.30 73.04
N PRO A 237 33.38 6.48 72.41
CA PRO A 237 32.44 7.44 73.04
C PRO A 237 31.38 8.02 72.09
N ASP A 238 30.15 8.16 72.60
CA ASP A 238 29.07 8.90 71.99
C ASP A 238 29.38 10.40 71.85
N ARG A 239 29.05 10.97 70.68
CA ARG A 239 28.38 12.29 70.58
C ARG A 239 27.94 12.57 69.13
N LEU A 240 26.66 12.33 68.87
CA LEU A 240 25.70 13.26 68.25
C LEU A 240 24.38 12.53 67.93
N GLN A 241 23.72 11.98 68.96
CA GLN A 241 22.28 11.75 68.91
C GLN A 241 21.57 13.05 69.33
N ALA A 242 21.02 13.78 68.37
CA ALA A 242 20.02 14.81 68.59
C ALA A 242 19.14 14.95 67.33
N ALA A 243 17.85 15.23 67.52
CA ALA A 243 16.85 15.49 66.47
C ALA A 243 16.58 14.33 65.49
N LYS A 244 16.06 13.23 66.03
CA LYS A 244 14.95 12.51 65.37
C LYS A 244 13.69 13.38 65.54
N GLU A 245 12.77 13.33 64.57
CA GLU A 245 11.52 14.12 64.49
C GLU A 245 11.68 15.62 64.17
N VAL A 246 11.33 15.98 62.92
CA VAL A 246 10.32 16.98 62.55
C VAL A 246 10.09 16.87 61.03
N MET A 247 8.83 16.71 60.61
CA MET A 247 8.34 16.51 59.22
C MET A 247 8.87 15.22 58.53
N SER A 248 8.20 14.08 58.47
CA SER A 248 6.76 13.81 58.27
C SER A 248 6.12 14.63 57.14
N GLU A 249 5.99 14.01 55.96
CA GLU A 249 4.82 14.00 55.04
C GLU A 249 5.21 13.87 53.55
N ARG A 250 4.36 13.17 52.78
CA ARG A 250 4.39 12.97 51.30
C ARG A 250 5.56 12.10 50.78
N PHE A 251 5.41 10.78 50.62
CA PHE A 251 4.50 10.18 49.62
C PHE A 251 4.23 8.67 49.85
N VAL A 252 2.94 8.28 49.82
CA VAL A 252 2.38 6.90 49.89
C VAL A 252 1.00 6.98 49.19
N MET A 253 0.46 6.02 48.41
CA MET A 253 0.83 4.67 47.96
C MET A 253 0.77 4.62 46.39
N GLY A 254 0.72 3.51 45.64
CA GLY A 254 0.70 2.07 45.91
C GLY A 254 0.67 1.22 44.62
N ARG A 255 0.80 -0.12 44.74
CA ARG A 255 0.70 -1.10 43.63
C ARG A 255 -0.77 -1.43 43.30
N PRO A 256 -1.09 -1.94 42.09
CA PRO A 256 -1.22 -3.41 41.85
C PRO A 256 -0.50 -3.86 40.55
N ALA A 257 0.14 -5.03 40.46
CA ALA A 257 -0.36 -6.42 40.31
C ALA A 257 -0.45 -6.88 38.82
N ALA A 258 -0.36 -8.19 38.59
CA ALA A 258 -0.03 -8.80 37.29
C ALA A 258 -1.22 -9.00 36.34
N GLY A 259 -0.94 -9.12 35.04
CA GLY A 259 -1.91 -9.51 34.01
C GLY A 259 -1.23 -9.99 32.72
N VAL A 260 -1.52 -11.22 32.31
CA VAL A 260 -1.10 -11.80 31.02
C VAL A 260 -2.02 -11.29 29.90
N SER A 261 -1.50 -11.11 28.69
CA SER A 261 -2.34 -11.02 27.48
C SER A 261 -1.65 -11.64 26.26
N GLU A 262 -2.46 -12.28 25.42
CA GLU A 262 -2.03 -13.25 24.42
C GLU A 262 -1.60 -12.61 23.10
N ARG A 263 -0.62 -13.22 22.41
CA ARG A 263 -0.36 -12.92 21.00
C ARG A 263 -1.36 -13.66 20.12
N LYS A 264 -2.37 -12.97 19.60
CA LYS A 264 -3.12 -13.48 18.44
C LYS A 264 -2.25 -13.40 17.19
N GLY A 265 -2.05 -14.55 16.54
CA GLY A 265 -1.26 -14.64 15.31
C GLY A 265 -2.02 -14.09 14.10
N PHE A 266 -1.27 -13.43 13.20
CA PHE A 266 -1.68 -13.27 11.81
C PHE A 266 -1.59 -14.64 11.11
N LYS A 267 -2.60 -14.99 10.31
CA LYS A 267 -2.47 -16.05 9.30
C LYS A 267 -2.43 -15.45 7.91
N ILE A 268 -1.60 -16.07 7.08
CA ILE A 268 -1.60 -16.02 5.62
C ILE A 268 -2.62 -17.06 5.14
#